data_AF-A0A829CWB3-F1
#
_entry.id   AF-A0A829CWB3-F1
#
_cell.length_a   1.000
_cell.length_b   1.000
_cell.length_c   1.000
_cell.angle_alpha   90.00
_cell.angle_beta   90.00
_cell.angle_gamma   90.00
#
_symmetry.space_group_name_H-M   'P 1'
#
loop_
_entity.id
_entity.type
_entity.pdbx_description
1 polymer ?
#
loop_
_entity_poly.entity_id
_entity_poly.type
_entity_poly.pdbx_seq_one_letter_code
_entity_poly.pdbx_strand_id
1 'polypeptide(L)' 'MIRNFLKGKEGDRINAILSAAGFNFSKLIRAFFCYFENLISSSFLFQFESCFFSFPQKSQFFRDD' A
#
# COMPACT_ATOMS: atom_id res chain seq x y z
N MET A 1 17.58 -8.43 17.59
CA MET A 1 17.96 -7.23 16.80
C MET A 1 19.45 -7.30 16.51
N ILE A 2 19.83 -7.76 15.32
CA ILE A 2 21.24 -7.76 14.89
C ILE A 2 21.58 -6.31 14.54
N ARG A 3 22.41 -5.67 15.36
CA ARG A 3 22.93 -4.32 15.16
C ARG A 3 24.39 -4.41 14.76
N ASN A 4 24.81 -3.48 13.89
CA ASN A 4 26.17 -3.37 13.37
C ASN A 4 26.66 -4.67 12.74
N PHE A 5 26.19 -4.94 11.51
CA PHE A 5 26.62 -6.11 10.73
C PHE A 5 28.11 -6.05 10.45
N LEU A 6 28.59 -4.87 10.02
CA LEU A 6 30.02 -4.61 9.86
C LEU A 6 30.64 -4.25 11.21
N LYS A 7 31.83 -4.77 11.50
CA LYS A 7 32.54 -4.58 12.78
C LYS A 7 33.72 -3.62 12.64
N GLY A 8 34.13 -3.03 13.76
CA GLY A 8 35.24 -2.09 13.82
C GLY A 8 34.82 -0.67 13.43
N LYS A 9 35.75 0.28 13.61
CA LYS A 9 35.48 1.72 13.46
C LYS A 9 34.96 2.11 12.07
N GLU A 10 35.50 1.50 11.02
CA GLU A 10 35.02 1.75 9.66
C GLU A 10 33.66 1.09 9.40
N GLY A 11 33.44 -0.12 9.93
CA GLY A 11 32.16 -0.80 9.87
C GLY A 11 31.05 0.01 10.53
N ASP A 12 31.32 0.63 11.68
CA ASP A 12 30.36 1.49 12.37
C ASP A 12 30.00 2.74 11.55
N ARG A 13 30.97 3.35 10.86
CA ARG A 13 30.73 4.48 9.93
C ARG A 13 29.83 4.06 8.78
N ILE A 14 30.10 2.91 8.17
CA ILE A 14 29.30 2.39 7.06
C ILE A 14 27.89 2.01 7.54
N ASN A 15 27.77 1.36 8.70
CA ASN A 15 26.47 1.01 9.28
C ASN A 15 25.62 2.26 9.56
N ALA A 16 26.23 3.37 10.02
CA ALA A 16 25.53 4.62 10.25
C ALA A 16 24.98 5.21 8.94
N ILE A 17 25.80 5.27 7.89
CA ILE A 17 25.39 5.76 6.57
C ILE A 17 24.28 4.87 6.00
N LEU A 18 24.44 3.55 6.06
CA LEU A 18 23.46 2.61 5.54
C LEU A 18 22.14 2.66 6.31
N SER A 19 22.18 2.86 7.63
CA SER A 19 20.98 3.04 8.44
C SER A 19 20.24 4.32 8.08
N ALA A 20 20.96 5.43 7.87
CA ALA A 20 20.37 6.69 7.45
C ALA A 20 19.77 6.61 6.04
N ALA A 21 20.48 5.98 5.09
CA ALA A 21 19.98 5.74 3.75
C ALA A 21 18.74 4.82 3.78
N GLY A 22 18.81 3.70 4.49
CA GLY A 22 17.71 2.74 4.65
C GLY A 22 16.46 3.35 5.27
N PHE A 23 16.61 4.28 6.21
CA PHE A 23 15.48 5.03 6.78
C PHE A 23 14.80 5.94 5.74
N ASN A 24 15.59 6.65 4.93
CA ASN A 24 15.06 7.48 3.85
C ASN A 24 14.38 6.64 2.76
N PHE A 25 15.00 5.53 2.35
CA PHE A 25 14.39 4.59 1.39
C PHE A 25 13.10 3.97 1.94
N SER A 26 13.02 3.67 3.23
CA SER A 26 11.80 3.14 3.85
C SER A 26 10.62 4.12 3.74
N LYS A 27 10.86 5.43 3.85
CA LYS A 27 9.83 6.46 3.60
C LYS A 27 9.40 6.49 2.14
N LEU A 28 10.35 6.42 1.21
CA LEU A 28 10.06 6.40 -0.22
C LEU A 28 9.23 5.17 -0.60
N ILE A 29 9.64 3.99 -0.12
CA ILE A 29 8.95 2.73 -0.34
C ILE A 29 7.52 2.80 0.22
N ARG A 30 7.35 3.33 1.44
CA ARG A 30 6.00 3.48 2.04
C ARG A 30 5.12 4.43 1.26
N ALA A 31 5.65 5.56 0.78
CA ALA A 31 4.91 6.49 -0.06
C ALA A 31 4.53 5.84 -1.40
N PHE A 32 5.44 5.08 -2.00
CA PHE A 32 5.20 4.31 -3.21
C PHE A 32 4.06 3.31 -2.97
N PHE A 33 4.17 2.41 -1.99
CA PHE A 33 3.10 1.44 -1.69
C PHE A 33 1.76 2.09 -1.36
N CYS A 34 1.74 3.19 -0.61
CA CYS A 34 0.50 3.92 -0.33
C CYS A 34 -0.13 4.48 -1.63
N TYR A 35 0.67 5.00 -2.55
CA TYR A 35 0.19 5.44 -3.86
C TYR A 35 -0.35 4.26 -4.69
N PHE A 36 0.35 3.12 -4.70
CA PHE A 36 -0.11 1.92 -5.40
C PHE A 36 -1.38 1.31 -4.79
N GLU A 37 -1.50 1.27 -3.46
CA GLU A 37 -2.73 0.80 -2.80
C GLU A 37 -3.91 1.71 -3.16
N ASN A 38 -3.74 3.03 -3.12
CA ASN A 38 -4.78 3.95 -3.55
C ASN A 38 -5.16 3.76 -5.03
N LEU A 39 -4.18 3.56 -5.92
CA LEU A 39 -4.42 3.27 -7.34
C LEU A 39 -5.13 1.94 -7.59
N ILE A 40 -4.73 0.88 -6.87
CA ILE A 40 -5.34 -0.44 -6.98
C ILE A 40 -6.77 -0.38 -6.42
N SER A 41 -6.98 0.25 -5.26
CA SER A 41 -8.30 0.43 -4.67
C SER A 41 -9.22 1.29 -5.52
N SER A 42 -8.75 2.39 -6.11
CA SER A 42 -9.58 3.20 -7.02
C SER A 42 -9.96 2.44 -8.28
N SER A 43 -9.03 1.65 -8.83
CA SER A 43 -9.29 0.80 -10.00
C SER A 43 -10.25 -0.34 -9.67
N PHE A 44 -10.19 -0.88 -8.44
CA PHE A 44 -11.06 -1.97 -7.97
C PHE A 44 -12.48 -1.50 -7.62
N LEU A 45 -12.62 -0.31 -7.01
CA LEU A 45 -13.92 0.31 -6.74
C LEU A 45 -14.65 0.71 -8.02
N PHE A 46 -13.93 1.19 -9.05
CA PHE A 46 -14.52 1.48 -10.35
C PHE A 46 -15.08 0.22 -11.03
N GLN A 47 -14.38 -0.91 -10.94
CA GLN A 47 -14.87 -2.19 -11.46
C GLN A 47 -16.11 -2.69 -10.67
N PHE A 48 -16.14 -2.51 -9.35
CA PHE A 48 -17.26 -2.92 -8.49
C PHE A 48 -18.53 -2.08 -8.73
N GLU A 49 -18.41 -0.75 -8.81
CA GLU A 49 -19.51 0.15 -9.16
C GLU A 49 -20.05 -0.10 -10.56
N SER A 50 -19.16 -0.31 -11.55
CA SER A 50 -19.57 -0.66 -12.92
C SER A 50 -20.32 -1.99 -12.97
N CYS A 51 -19.93 -2.97 -12.13
CA CYS A 51 -20.61 -4.26 -12.05
C CYS A 51 -21.94 -4.18 -11.29
N PHE A 52 -22.04 -3.33 -10.26
CA PHE A 52 -23.26 -3.07 -9.51
C PHE A 52 -24.31 -2.34 -10.36
N PHE A 53 -23.91 -1.35 -11.17
CA PHE A 53 -24.81 -0.65 -12.09
C PHE A 53 -25.26 -1.53 -13.28
N SER A 54 -24.50 -2.58 -13.61
CA SER A 54 -24.88 -3.55 -14.63
C SER A 54 -25.90 -4.59 -14.14
N PHE A 55 -26.25 -4.61 -12.85
CA PHE A 55 -27.33 -5.42 -12.31
C PHE A 55 -28.63 -4.59 -12.30
N PRO A 56 -29.65 -4.92 -13.10
CA PRO A 56 -30.89 -4.16 -13.11
C PRO A 56 -31.61 -4.41 -11.78
N GLN A 57 -31.97 -3.33 -11.08
CA GLN A 57 -32.84 -3.36 -9.91
C GLN A 57 -34.27 -3.81 -10.33
N LYS A 58 -34.47 -5.12 -10.55
CA LYS A 58 -35.78 -5.76 -10.45
C LYS A 58 -35.97 -6.03 -8.95
N SER A 59 -37.00 -5.58 -8.25
CA SER A 59 -38.34 -5.22 -8.68
C SER A 59 -39.07 -4.57 -7.50
N GLN A 60 -39.50 -3.32 -7.63
CA GLN A 60 -40.61 -2.76 -6.86
C GLN A 60 -41.93 -3.35 -7.39
N PHE A 61 -42.22 -4.64 -7.20
CA PHE A 61 -43.53 -5.19 -7.62
C PHE A 61 -43.79 -6.61 -7.10
N PHE A 62 -44.03 -6.82 -5.80
CA PHE A 62 -45.01 -7.84 -5.39
C PHE A 62 -45.47 -7.75 -3.93
N ARG A 63 -46.79 -7.53 -3.79
CA ARG A 63 -47.74 -7.84 -2.72
C ARG A 63 -47.71 -7.06 -1.39
N ASP A 64 -48.64 -6.10 -1.32
CA ASP A 64 -49.85 -6.14 -0.48
C ASP A 64 -49.83 -7.11 0.73
N ASP A 65 -49.71 -6.52 1.92
CA ASP A 65 -50.36 -6.98 3.16
C ASP A 65 -51.37 -5.91 3.60
#